data_AF-A0A660TBR2-F1
#
_entry.id   AF-A0A660TBR2-F1
#
_cell.length_a   1.000
_cell.length_b   1.000
_cell.length_c   1.000
_cell.angle_alpha   90.00
_cell.angle_beta   90.00
_cell.angle_gamma   90.00
#
_symmetry.space_group_name_H-M   'P 1'
#
loop_
_entity.id
_entity.type
_entity.pdbx_description
1 polymer ?
#
loop_
_entity_poly.entity_id
_entity_poly.type
_entity_poly.pdbx_seq_one_letter_code
_entity_poly.pdbx_strand_id
1 'polypeptide(L)'
;MTIRSYLEKADYFQIKKYSSHSNYSKECVAFSGAPRKHPHEPDKLILIADPFSSNTIFFEFKIDDIKHIEELPNIVAETGEGLRMVKIWVKKGSLGLKYEPFVVEDTLRYLRDTEVLHQNGHEESK
;
A
#
# COMPACT_ATOMS: atom_id res chain seq x y z
N MET A 1 3.26 -35.85 -27.46
CA MET A 1 2.53 -34.63 -27.06
C MET A 1 3.44 -33.43 -27.29
N THR A 2 3.03 -32.52 -28.16
CA THR A 2 3.88 -31.45 -28.71
C THR A 2 3.66 -30.15 -27.94
N ILE A 3 4.72 -29.40 -27.66
CA ILE A 3 4.69 -28.15 -26.88
C ILE A 3 3.68 -27.10 -27.39
N ARG A 4 3.30 -27.18 -28.67
CA ARG A 4 2.25 -26.36 -29.29
C ARG A 4 0.88 -26.52 -28.62
N SER A 5 0.55 -27.71 -28.13
CA SER A 5 -0.71 -27.98 -27.41
C SER A 5 -0.81 -27.24 -26.07
N TYR A 6 0.32 -26.81 -25.49
CA TYR A 6 0.35 -26.10 -24.22
C TYR A 6 0.07 -24.60 -24.39
N LEU A 7 0.46 -24.02 -25.53
CA LEU A 7 0.22 -22.61 -25.87
C LEU A 7 -1.23 -22.37 -26.30
N GLU A 8 -1.86 -23.32 -27.00
CA GLU A 8 -3.28 -23.23 -27.38
C GLU A 8 -4.25 -23.37 -26.19
N LYS A 9 -3.78 -23.90 -25.06
CA LYS A 9 -4.54 -23.98 -23.80
C LYS A 9 -4.30 -22.80 -22.85
N ALA A 10 -3.50 -21.82 -23.25
CA ALA A 10 -3.30 -20.58 -22.49
C ALA A 10 -4.47 -19.59 -22.67
N ASP A 11 -5.70 -20.11 -22.75
CA ASP A 11 -6.86 -19.32 -22.33
C ASP A 11 -6.66 -18.95 -20.85
N TYR A 12 -7.17 -17.80 -20.45
CA TYR A 12 -7.20 -17.30 -19.07
C TYR A 12 -6.07 -16.38 -18.58
N PHE A 13 -5.39 -15.65 -19.47
CA PHE A 13 -5.11 -14.23 -19.14
C PHE A 13 -6.40 -13.42 -19.30
N GLN A 14 -7.43 -13.76 -18.54
CA GLN A 14 -8.57 -12.86 -18.38
C GLN A 14 -8.04 -11.64 -17.64
N ILE A 15 -7.64 -10.62 -18.41
CA ILE A 15 -7.65 -9.24 -17.93
C ILE A 15 -9.10 -9.04 -17.48
N LYS A 16 -9.35 -9.23 -16.18
CA LYS A 16 -10.65 -8.99 -15.57
C LYS A 16 -10.98 -7.55 -15.93
N LYS A 17 -12.00 -7.37 -16.76
CA LYS A 17 -12.49 -6.07 -17.18
C LYS A 17 -12.63 -5.23 -15.91
N TYR A 18 -11.83 -4.16 -15.78
CA TYR A 18 -11.79 -3.30 -14.61
C TYR A 18 -13.23 -2.92 -14.29
N SER A 19 -13.78 -3.51 -13.23
CA SER A 19 -15.18 -3.33 -12.89
C SER A 19 -15.38 -1.84 -12.70
N SER A 20 -16.33 -1.28 -13.47
CA SER A 20 -16.82 0.08 -13.38
C SER A 20 -17.42 0.30 -11.98
N HIS A 21 -16.58 0.40 -10.97
CA HIS A 21 -16.98 0.70 -9.60
C HIS A 21 -17.27 2.20 -9.54
N SER A 22 -18.57 2.49 -9.59
CA SER A 22 -19.23 3.77 -9.28
C SER A 22 -18.35 4.79 -8.56
N ASN A 23 -17.83 5.81 -9.26
CA ASN A 23 -17.29 7.10 -8.74
C ASN A 23 -16.64 7.14 -7.33
N TYR A 24 -16.08 6.06 -6.79
CA TYR A 24 -15.50 6.06 -5.44
C TYR A 24 -14.31 7.00 -5.37
N SER A 25 -13.64 7.25 -6.50
CA SER A 25 -12.60 8.28 -6.62
C SER A 25 -13.08 9.70 -6.24
N LYS A 26 -14.38 10.01 -6.38
CA LYS A 26 -14.94 11.31 -5.99
C LYS A 26 -15.10 11.44 -4.48
N GLU A 27 -15.56 10.39 -3.81
CA GLU A 27 -15.97 10.45 -2.39
C GLU A 27 -15.00 9.74 -1.44
N CYS A 28 -14.10 8.91 -1.97
CA CYS A 28 -13.19 8.06 -1.21
C CYS A 28 -11.73 8.23 -1.65
N VAL A 29 -10.83 7.75 -0.81
CA VAL A 29 -9.39 7.63 -1.08
C VAL A 29 -9.03 6.15 -1.04
N ALA A 30 -8.26 5.70 -2.03
CA ALA A 30 -7.82 4.32 -2.11
C ALA A 30 -6.52 4.11 -1.33
N PHE A 31 -6.47 3.02 -0.55
CA PHE A 31 -5.26 2.54 0.11
C PHE A 31 -5.06 1.07 -0.24
N SER A 32 -3.82 0.66 -0.49
CA SER A 32 -3.50 -0.74 -0.82
C SER A 32 -2.54 -1.31 0.21
N GLY A 33 -2.70 -2.58 0.54
CA GLY A 33 -1.85 -3.26 1.53
C GLY A 33 -2.40 -4.62 1.97
N ALA A 34 -1.69 -5.26 2.88
CA ALA A 34 -2.14 -6.49 3.52
C ALA A 34 -3.06 -6.17 4.71
N PRO A 35 -4.32 -6.64 4.72
CA PRO A 35 -5.26 -6.34 5.79
C PRO A 35 -5.02 -7.23 7.00
N ARG A 36 -5.04 -6.64 8.20
CA ARG A 36 -5.02 -7.35 9.49
C ARG A 36 -6.11 -6.79 10.41
N LYS A 37 -6.68 -7.68 11.24
CA LYS A 37 -7.58 -7.25 12.32
C LYS A 37 -6.78 -6.56 13.41
N HIS A 38 -7.31 -5.47 13.96
CA HIS A 38 -6.69 -4.82 15.11
C HIS A 38 -6.76 -5.76 16.34
N PRO A 39 -5.69 -5.92 17.14
CA PRO A 39 -5.63 -6.91 18.23
C PRO A 39 -6.66 -6.70 19.35
N HIS A 40 -7.01 -5.44 19.62
CA HIS A 40 -7.85 -5.06 20.78
C HIS A 40 -9.18 -4.39 20.40
N GLU A 41 -9.32 -3.94 19.15
CA GLU A 41 -10.47 -3.12 18.72
C GLU A 41 -11.06 -3.73 17.46
N PRO A 42 -12.09 -4.59 17.57
CA PRO A 42 -12.59 -5.38 16.46
C PRO A 42 -13.26 -4.56 15.36
N ASP A 43 -13.61 -3.30 15.65
CA ASP A 43 -14.17 -2.31 14.71
C ASP A 43 -13.11 -1.59 13.87
N LYS A 44 -11.83 -1.93 14.05
CA LYS A 44 -10.70 -1.34 13.33
C LYS A 44 -9.96 -2.33 12.44
N LEU A 45 -9.55 -1.82 11.29
CA LEU A 45 -8.70 -2.51 10.32
C LEU A 45 -7.31 -1.88 10.33
N ILE A 46 -6.28 -2.72 10.40
CA ILE A 46 -4.90 -2.33 10.12
C ILE A 46 -4.57 -2.76 8.69
N LEU A 47 -3.96 -1.86 7.92
CA LEU A 47 -3.50 -2.11 6.55
C LEU A 47 -1.99 -1.91 6.48
N ILE A 48 -1.25 -2.96 6.16
CA ILE A 48 0.20 -2.93 5.99
C ILE A 48 0.50 -2.57 4.53
N ALA A 49 0.99 -1.36 4.27
CA ALA A 49 1.09 -0.83 2.90
C ALA A 49 2.07 -1.63 2.02
N ASP A 50 3.29 -1.83 2.53
CA ASP A 50 4.32 -2.63 1.88
C ASP A 50 5.00 -3.52 2.91
N PRO A 51 4.62 -4.81 2.98
CA PRO A 51 5.16 -5.77 3.93
C PRO A 51 6.58 -6.23 3.59
N PHE A 52 7.09 -5.96 2.39
CA PHE A 52 8.43 -6.37 1.95
C PHE A 52 9.43 -5.22 1.95
N SER A 53 8.98 -3.97 2.10
CA SER A 53 9.86 -2.83 2.23
C SER A 53 10.40 -2.65 3.66
N SER A 54 11.61 -2.13 3.75
CA SER A 54 12.25 -1.69 5.01
C SER A 54 11.51 -0.52 5.68
N ASN A 55 10.66 0.20 4.92
CA ASN A 55 9.84 1.31 5.39
C ASN A 55 8.39 0.85 5.54
N THR A 56 8.15 0.02 6.56
CA THR A 56 6.81 -0.54 6.78
C THR A 56 5.87 0.54 7.31
N ILE A 57 5.01 1.07 6.44
CA ILE A 57 3.92 1.98 6.82
C ILE A 57 2.68 1.15 7.15
N PHE A 58 2.08 1.45 8.30
CA PHE A 58 0.79 0.88 8.70
C PHE A 58 -0.27 1.97 8.70
N PHE A 59 -1.43 1.66 8.15
CA PHE A 59 -2.61 2.51 8.28
C PHE A 59 -3.63 1.83 9.18
N GLU A 60 -4.35 2.61 9.97
CA GLU A 60 -5.49 2.15 10.76
C GLU A 60 -6.73 2.96 10.40
N PHE A 61 -7.82 2.24 10.16
CA PHE A 61 -9.12 2.80 9.80
C PHE A 61 -10.23 2.10 10.57
N LYS A 62 -11.33 2.82 10.84
CA LYS A 62 -12.57 2.19 11.27
C LYS A 62 -13.19 1.43 10.11
N ILE A 63 -13.72 0.24 10.39
CA ILE A 63 -14.36 -0.61 9.37
C ILE A 63 -15.57 0.09 8.76
N ASP A 64 -16.35 0.82 9.56
CA ASP A 64 -17.54 1.57 9.10
C ASP A 64 -17.22 2.68 8.07
N ASP A 65 -15.98 3.17 8.05
CA ASP A 65 -15.51 4.19 7.11
C ASP A 65 -15.03 3.61 5.76
N ILE A 66 -14.91 2.28 5.67
CA ILE A 66 -14.50 1.57 4.45
C ILE A 66 -15.73 1.29 3.59
N LYS A 67 -15.79 1.95 2.42
CA LYS A 67 -16.92 1.82 1.49
C LYS A 67 -16.82 0.60 0.58
N HIS A 68 -15.61 0.19 0.23
CA HIS A 68 -15.39 -0.91 -0.68
C HIS A 68 -14.01 -1.54 -0.46
N ILE A 69 -13.90 -2.84 -0.73
CA ILE A 69 -12.65 -3.60 -0.66
C ILE A 69 -12.53 -4.40 -1.96
N GLU A 70 -11.42 -4.23 -2.65
CA GLU A 70 -11.03 -4.95 -3.86
C GLU A 70 -9.88 -5.89 -3.51
N GLU A 71 -10.02 -7.20 -3.74
CA GLU A 71 -8.93 -8.16 -3.60
C GLU A 71 -7.92 -7.96 -4.75
N LEU A 72 -6.65 -7.76 -4.40
CA LEU A 72 -5.55 -7.66 -5.36
C LEU A 72 -4.89 -9.03 -5.55
N PRO A 73 -4.13 -9.24 -6.65
CA PRO A 73 -3.34 -10.46 -6.82
C PRO A 73 -2.44 -10.70 -5.61
N ASN A 74 -2.45 -11.93 -5.09
CA ASN A 74 -1.59 -12.30 -3.96
C ASN A 74 -0.13 -12.11 -4.35
N ILE A 75 0.64 -11.46 -3.49
CA ILE A 75 2.08 -11.39 -3.62
C ILE A 75 2.65 -12.59 -2.87
N VAL A 76 3.46 -13.40 -3.56
CA VAL A 76 4.14 -14.54 -2.96
C VAL A 76 5.49 -14.04 -2.47
N ALA A 77 5.73 -14.14 -1.16
CA ALA A 77 7.04 -13.88 -0.58
C ALA A 77 8.07 -14.90 -1.13
N GLU A 78 9.36 -14.56 -1.13
CA GLU A 78 10.43 -15.50 -1.52
C GLU A 78 10.43 -16.78 -0.66
N THR A 79 9.84 -16.72 0.54
CA THR A 79 9.65 -17.87 1.45
C THR A 79 8.51 -18.81 1.05
N GLY A 80 7.73 -18.48 0.02
CA GLY A 80 6.57 -19.25 -0.43
C GLY A 80 5.26 -18.94 0.32
N GLU A 81 5.27 -18.02 1.29
CA GLU A 81 4.05 -17.56 1.96
C GLU A 81 3.28 -16.58 1.05
N GLY A 82 2.02 -16.91 0.75
CA GLY A 82 1.14 -16.06 -0.02
C GLY A 82 0.53 -14.98 0.86
N LEU A 83 0.87 -13.72 0.61
CA LEU A 83 0.28 -12.59 1.30
C LEU A 83 -0.90 -12.04 0.52
N ARG A 84 -2.07 -11.98 1.17
CA ARG A 84 -3.28 -11.40 0.58
C ARG A 84 -3.19 -9.89 0.60
N MET A 85 -3.20 -9.29 -0.58
CA MET A 85 -3.23 -7.84 -0.75
C MET A 85 -4.65 -7.40 -1.08
N VAL A 86 -5.06 -6.25 -0.55
CA VAL A 86 -6.35 -5.63 -0.86
C VAL A 86 -6.15 -4.16 -1.15
N LYS A 87 -7.07 -3.60 -1.93
CA LYS A 87 -7.27 -2.15 -2.06
C LYS A 87 -8.59 -1.79 -1.37
N ILE A 88 -8.51 -0.97 -0.34
CA ILE A 88 -9.66 -0.43 0.36
C ILE A 88 -9.96 0.99 -0.11
N TRP A 89 -11.24 1.34 -0.18
CA TRP A 89 -11.73 2.68 -0.50
C TRP A 89 -12.32 3.28 0.77
N VAL A 90 -11.59 4.21 1.38
CA VAL A 90 -11.98 4.87 2.65
C VAL A 90 -12.66 6.20 2.34
N LYS A 91 -13.78 6.50 2.99
CA LYS A 91 -14.52 7.74 2.78
C LYS A 91 -13.65 8.98 3.10
N LYS A 92 -13.74 10.02 2.26
CA LYS A 92 -13.07 11.31 2.51
C LYS A 92 -13.63 11.96 3.78
N GLY A 93 -12.74 12.49 4.61
CA GLY A 93 -13.08 13.11 5.90
C GLY A 93 -13.14 12.13 7.07
N SER A 94 -12.99 10.82 6.82
CA SER A 94 -12.83 9.83 7.89
C SER A 94 -11.45 9.90 8.53
N LEU A 95 -11.37 9.53 9.81
CA LEU A 95 -10.11 9.50 10.55
C LEU A 95 -9.30 8.26 10.16
N GLY A 96 -8.06 8.48 9.73
CA GLY A 96 -7.08 7.42 9.56
C GLY A 96 -5.83 7.72 10.39
N LEU A 97 -5.23 6.69 10.98
CA LEU A 97 -3.92 6.80 11.61
C LEU A 97 -2.86 6.23 10.68
N LYS A 98 -1.72 6.88 10.62
CA LYS A 98 -0.54 6.44 9.87
C LYS A 98 0.59 6.24 10.86
N TYR A 99 1.13 5.02 10.90
CA TYR A 99 2.28 4.68 11.72
C TYR A 99 3.49 4.49 10.82
N GLU A 100 4.57 5.18 11.15
CA GLU A 100 5.87 5.04 10.50
C GLU A 100 6.89 4.71 11.59
N PRO A 101 7.44 3.48 11.60
CA PRO A 101 8.53 3.13 12.49
C PRO A 101 9.72 4.07 12.28
N PHE A 102 10.40 4.40 13.36
CA PHE A 102 11.60 5.22 13.32
C PHE A 102 12.66 4.66 14.25
N VAL A 103 13.92 4.92 13.93
CA VAL A 103 15.03 4.57 14.80
C VAL A 103 15.19 5.67 15.84
N VAL A 104 15.18 5.28 17.11
CA VAL A 104 15.43 6.20 18.23
C VAL A 104 16.94 6.42 18.32
N GLU A 105 17.42 7.54 17.79
CA GLU A 105 18.82 7.97 17.87
C GLU A 105 18.89 9.41 18.40
N ASP A 106 19.99 9.77 19.06
CA ASP A 106 20.20 11.13 19.60
C ASP A 106 20.31 12.21 18.52
N THR A 107 20.56 11.80 17.27
CA THR A 107 20.65 12.71 16.11
C THR A 107 19.57 12.36 15.09
N LEU A 108 18.65 13.29 14.84
CA LEU A 108 17.59 13.14 13.85
C LEU A 108 18.17 13.00 12.43
N ARG A 109 18.31 11.76 11.95
CA ARG A 109 18.62 11.44 10.55
C ARG A 109 17.38 11.47 9.65
N TYR A 110 16.44 12.39 9.90
CA TYR A 110 15.42 12.70 8.89
C TYR A 110 16.01 13.68 7.87
N LEU A 111 16.92 13.17 7.04
CA LEU A 111 17.46 13.89 5.89
C LEU A 111 16.41 13.91 4.78
N ARG A 112 15.46 14.84 4.88
CA ARG A 112 14.78 15.40 3.70
C ARG A 112 15.38 16.74 3.25
N ASP A 113 16.40 17.26 3.94
CA ASP A 113 16.95 18.59 3.66
C ASP A 113 18.35 18.61 3.03
N THR A 114 19.00 17.47 2.76
CA THR A 114 20.33 17.50 2.12
C THR A 114 20.26 18.00 0.67
N GLU A 115 19.14 17.80 -0.02
CA GLU A 115 18.95 18.32 -1.39
C GLU A 115 18.70 19.83 -1.41
N VAL A 116 18.24 20.43 -0.30
CA VAL A 116 18.01 21.89 -0.20
C VAL A 116 19.28 22.64 0.24
N LEU A 117 20.19 21.98 0.96
CA LEU A 117 21.42 22.62 1.45
C LEU A 117 22.54 22.71 0.40
N HIS A 118 22.51 21.92 -0.67
CA HIS A 118 23.54 21.96 -1.72
C HIS A 118 23.28 22.98 -2.85
N GLN A 119 22.12 23.64 -2.88
CA GLN A 119 21.84 24.68 -3.89
C GLN A 119 22.23 26.10 -3.47
N ASN A 120 22.55 26.35 -2.20
CA ASN A 120 22.87 27.70 -1.69
C ASN A 120 24.36 27.93 -1.39
N GLY A 121 25.26 27.01 -1.78
CA GLY A 121 26.70 27.10 -1.50
C GLY A 121 27.56 27.67 -2.63
N HIS A 122 27.00 27.98 -3.79
CA HIS A 122 27.74 28.47 -4.96
C HIS A 122 27.43 29.95 -5.28
N GLU A 123 27.39 30.81 -4.26
CA GLU A 123 27.30 32.25 -4.49
C GLU A 123 27.81 33.03 -3.27
N GLU A 124 29.04 32.77 -2.80
CA GLU A 124 29.81 33.73 -1.98
C GLU A 124 31.24 33.19 -1.70
N SER A 125 32.17 33.43 -2.62
CA SER A 125 33.34 34.28 -2.32
C SER A 125 34.28 34.32 -3.52
N LYS A 126 34.53 35.57 -3.88
CA LYS A 126 35.56 36.11 -4.78
C LYS A 126 36.97 35.73 -4.35
#